data_AF-A0A3C0THE7-F1
#
_entry.id   AF-A0A3C0THE7-F1
#
_cell.length_a   1.000
_cell.length_b   1.000
_cell.length_c   1.000
_cell.angle_alpha   90.00
_cell.angle_beta   90.00
_cell.angle_gamma   90.00
#
_symmetry.space_group_name_H-M   'P 1'
#
loop_
_entity.id
_entity.type
_entity.pdbx_description
1 polymer ?
#
loop_
_entity_poly.entity_id
_entity_poly.type
_entity_poly.pdbx_seq_one_letter_code
_entity_poly.pdbx_strand_id
1 'polypeptide(L)' 'MRYVSWNVNGLRACVGKNFMEAFSDLDADLFCLQETKLQKGQIDIELPGYEQYWNYAEKKGYSGT' A
#
# COMPACT_ATOMS: atom_id res chain seq x y z
N MET A 1 3.03 17.22 -9.58
CA MET A 1 1.68 16.62 -9.57
C MET A 1 1.70 15.34 -10.39
N ARG A 2 2.01 14.24 -9.71
CA ARG A 2 2.08 12.86 -10.19
C ARG A 2 1.20 12.01 -9.29
N TYR A 3 0.38 11.16 -9.91
CA TYR A 3 -0.51 10.24 -9.22
C TYR A 3 -0.17 8.82 -9.66
N VAL A 4 0.00 7.93 -8.69
CA VAL A 4 0.28 6.51 -8.96
C VAL A 4 -0.88 5.67 -8.46
N SER A 5 -1.37 4.80 -9.33
CA SER A 5 -2.30 3.72 -8.96
C SER A 5 -1.57 2.39 -9.12
N TRP A 6 -1.47 1.62 -8.05
CA TRP A 6 -0.67 0.40 -8.02
C TRP A 6 -1.42 -0.76 -7.36
N ASN A 7 -1.75 -1.76 -8.17
CA ASN A 7 -2.19 -3.05 -7.67
C ASN A 7 -0.99 -3.84 -7.14
N VAL A 8 -0.95 -4.09 -5.83
CA VAL A 8 0.17 -4.76 -5.15
C VAL A 8 -0.05 -6.26 -4.94
N ASN A 9 -1.26 -6.78 -5.24
CA ASN A 9 -1.64 -8.19 -5.09
C ASN A 9 -1.20 -8.79 -3.72
N GLY A 10 -1.40 -8.03 -2.64
CA GLY A 10 -0.98 -8.35 -1.28
C GLY A 10 0.18 -7.47 -0.80
N LEU A 11 -0.14 -6.42 -0.05
CA LEU A 11 0.85 -5.41 0.35
C LEU A 11 1.97 -6.00 1.23
N ARG A 12 1.65 -6.89 2.16
CA ARG A 12 2.68 -7.53 3.02
C ARG A 12 3.75 -8.26 2.23
N ALA A 13 3.36 -8.97 1.18
CA ALA A 13 4.29 -9.68 0.33
C ALA A 13 5.10 -8.73 -0.57
N CYS A 14 4.50 -7.61 -0.97
CA CYS A 14 5.15 -6.55 -1.74
C CYS A 14 6.21 -5.81 -0.89
N VAL A 15 5.88 -5.48 0.37
CA VAL A 15 6.76 -4.78 1.31
C VAL A 15 7.99 -5.59 1.68
N GLY A 16 7.87 -6.91 1.79
CA GLY A 16 9.03 -7.80 2.00
C GLY A 16 9.99 -7.91 0.80
N LYS A 17 9.74 -7.18 -0.30
CA LYS A 17 10.58 -7.14 -1.50
C LYS A 17 11.19 -5.75 -1.66
N ASN A 18 10.77 -5.02 -2.69
CA ASN A 18 11.31 -3.73 -3.11
C ASN A 18 10.27 -2.60 -3.09
N PHE A 19 9.17 -2.75 -2.33
CA PHE A 19 8.10 -1.76 -2.29
C PHE A 19 8.60 -0.37 -1.89
N MET A 20 9.42 -0.26 -0.84
CA MET A 20 9.88 1.04 -0.33
C MET A 20 10.81 1.76 -1.30
N GLU A 21 11.67 1.01 -2.01
CA GLU A 21 12.53 1.53 -3.07
C GLU A 21 11.67 2.04 -4.23
N ALA A 22 10.76 1.20 -4.74
CA ALA A 22 9.85 1.59 -5.81
C ALA A 22 8.96 2.79 -5.43
N PHE A 23 8.45 2.83 -4.20
CA PHE A 23 7.64 3.94 -3.68
C PHE A 23 8.44 5.24 -3.68
N SER A 24 9.70 5.21 -3.22
CA SER A 24 10.58 6.37 -3.22
C SER A 24 10.96 6.83 -4.64
N ASP A 25 11.30 5.88 -5.52
CA ASP A 25 11.70 6.17 -6.91
C ASP A 25 10.56 6.75 -7.75
N LEU A 26 9.32 6.32 -7.47
CA LEU A 26 8.14 6.82 -8.15
C LEU A 26 7.81 8.27 -7.78
N ASP A 27 8.23 8.75 -6.60
CA ASP A 27 8.15 10.15 -6.16
C ASP A 27 6.83 10.84 -6.58
N ALA A 28 5.71 10.30 -6.10
CA ALA A 28 4.38 10.71 -6.54
C ALA A 28 3.64 11.45 -5.43
N ASP A 29 3.01 12.59 -5.75
CA ASP A 29 2.25 13.38 -4.78
C ASP A 29 1.11 12.58 -4.09
N LEU A 30 0.56 11.54 -4.74
CA LEU A 30 -0.41 10.63 -4.13
C LEU A 30 -0.34 9.23 -4.74
N PHE A 31 -0.48 8.24 -3.86
CA PHE A 31 -0.51 6.82 -4.18
C PHE A 31 -1.87 6.20 -3.83
N CYS A 32 -2.45 5.46 -4.78
CA CYS A 32 -3.60 4.60 -4.57
C CYS A 32 -3.15 3.14 -4.68
N LEU A 33 -3.18 2.40 -3.57
CA LEU A 33 -2.83 0.98 -3.56
C LEU A 33 -4.09 0.12 -3.68
N GLN A 34 -4.06 -0.93 -4.50
CA GLN A 34 -5.18 -1.87 -4.63
C GLN A 34 -4.76 -3.31 -4.36
N GLU A 35 -5.74 -4.13 -4.01
CA GLU A 35 -5.54 -5.52 -3.60
C GLU A 35 -4.53 -5.65 -2.46
N THR A 36 -4.59 -4.75 -1.48
CA THR A 36 -3.65 -4.77 -0.34
C THR A 36 -3.79 -6.06 0.48
N LYS A 37 -4.99 -6.65 0.49
CA LYS A 37 -5.37 -7.88 1.21
C LYS A 37 -5.06 -7.79 2.72
N LEU A 38 -5.05 -6.57 3.25
CA LEU A 38 -4.74 -6.28 4.64
C LEU A 38 -5.97 -6.40 5.53
N GLN A 39 -5.76 -6.90 6.74
CA GLN A 39 -6.65 -6.70 7.88
C GLN A 39 -6.03 -5.70 8.86
N LYS A 40 -6.86 -5.08 9.70
CA LYS A 40 -6.39 -4.12 10.71
C LYS A 40 -5.29 -4.73 11.60
N GLY A 41 -4.19 -4.00 11.79
CA GLY A 41 -3.05 -4.41 12.63
C GLY A 41 -2.07 -5.41 11.98
N GLN A 42 -2.26 -5.78 10.71
CA GLN A 42 -1.34 -6.72 10.03
C GLN A 42 -0.12 -6.06 9.39
N ILE A 43 -0.09 -4.74 9.30
CA ILE A 43 1.04 -3.99 8.80
C ILE A 43 1.18 -2.71 9.61
N ASP A 44 2.43 -2.34 9.83
CA ASP A 44 2.84 -1.03 10.29
C ASP A 44 3.93 -0.58 9.32
N ILE A 45 3.60 0.38 8.46
CA ILE A 45 4.50 0.89 7.42
C ILE A 45 4.59 2.40 7.57
N GLU A 46 5.82 2.90 7.64
CA GLU A 46 6.07 4.33 7.70
C GLU A 46 6.29 4.85 6.29
N LEU A 47 5.46 5.82 5.89
CA LEU A 47 5.58 6.55 4.62
C LEU A 47 5.78 8.04 4.96
N PRO A 48 7.02 8.47 5.27
CA PRO A 48 7.29 9.85 5.66
C PRO A 48 6.80 10.85 4.60
N GLY A 49 6.11 11.89 5.04
CA GLY A 49 5.53 12.90 4.14
C GLY A 49 4.17 12.54 3.54
N TYR A 50 3.65 11.33 3.81
CA TYR A 50 2.33 10.91 3.37
C TYR A 50 1.39 10.69 4.56
N GLU A 51 0.17 11.18 4.42
CA GLU A 51 -0.94 10.71 5.24
C GLU A 51 -1.46 9.39 4.68
N GLN A 52 -1.77 8.45 5.58
CA GLN A 52 -2.17 7.10 5.21
C GLN A 52 -3.64 6.85 5.57
N TYR A 53 -4.39 6.36 4.59
CA TYR A 53 -5.79 5.98 4.75
C TYR A 53 -5.95 4.54 4.27
N TRP A 54 -6.58 3.70 5.08
CA TRP A 54 -6.71 2.27 4.81
C TRP A 54 -8.17 1.83 4.89
N ASN A 55 -8.64 1.19 3.83
CA ASN A 55 -9.88 0.44 3.77
C ASN A 55 -9.56 -1.07 3.85
N TYR A 56 -9.49 -1.58 5.07
CA TYR A 56 -9.13 -2.98 5.33
C TYR A 56 -10.18 -3.96 4.78
N ALA A 57 -9.70 -5.14 4.38
CA ALA A 57 -10.57 -6.22 3.95
C ALA A 57 -11.39 -6.77 5.13
N GLU A 58 -12.72 -6.77 4.99
CA GLU A 58 -13.63 -7.34 5.99
C GLU A 58 -13.47 -8.86 6.12
N LYS A 59 -13.24 -9.55 5.00
CA LYS A 59 -12.98 -11.00 4.95
C LYS A 59 -11.50 -11.28 4.72
N LYS A 60 -10.95 -12.22 5.49
CA LYS A 60 -9.55 -12.65 5.36
C LYS A 60 -9.27 -13.11 3.91
N GLY A 61 -8.27 -12.52 3.28
CA GLY A 61 -7.86 -12.85 1.91
C GLY A 61 -8.63 -12.14 0.79
N TYR A 62 -9.64 -11.31 1.12
CA TYR A 62 -10.37 -10.50 0.14
C TYR A 62 -9.76 -9.08 0.02
N SER A 63 -10.18 -8.31 -0.99
CA SER A 63 -9.58 -7.02 -1.32
C SER A 63 -9.88 -5.96 -0.27
N GLY A 64 -8.83 -5.25 0.16
CA GLY A 64 -8.88 -3.92 0.76
C GLY A 64 -8.13 -2.93 -0.13
N THR A 65 -8.31 -1.64 0.12
CA THR A 65 -7.66 -0.52 -0.59
C THR A 65 -6.93 0.34 0.42
#